data_AF-A0A8H3I4L6-F1
#
_entry.id   AF-A0A8H3I4L6-F1
#
_cell.length_a   1.000
_cell.length_b   1.000
_cell.length_c   1.000
_cell.angle_alpha   90.00
_cell.angle_beta   90.00
_cell.angle_gamma   90.00
#
_symmetry.space_group_name_H-M   'P 1'
#
loop_
_entity.id
_entity.type
_entity.pdbx_description
1 polymer ?
#
loop_
_entity_poly.entity_id
_entity_poly.type
_entity_poly.pdbx_seq_one_letter_code
_entity_poly.pdbx_strand_id
1 'polypeptide(L)'
;MYPSSFEIESAVATSESPESNLLRKARDLYGAVLEPIVVQKRASKDPTWAESYTKLLAFNQTQYERVISLDSDSTVLQSMDELFFLPKAPVAIPRSYWLPQDEPVKVSSQLIVIQPSKKEFARVQKAIASAGDDDYDMEIFNSLYKDSALILPHRTYDLLTQVL
;
A
#
# COMPACT_ATOMS: atom_id res chain seq x y z
N MET A 1 -7.72 -3.77 5.08
CA MET A 1 -8.73 -3.37 4.07
C MET A 1 -8.96 -4.55 3.14
N TYR A 2 -10.17 -4.76 2.64
CA TYR A 2 -10.49 -5.81 1.67
C TYR A 2 -11.59 -5.36 0.68
N PRO A 3 -11.68 -5.91 -0.55
CA PRO A 3 -12.76 -5.58 -1.48
C PRO A 3 -14.14 -5.88 -0.88
N SER A 4 -15.04 -4.89 -0.88
CA SER A 4 -16.38 -5.01 -0.30
C SER A 4 -17.28 -6.05 -0.99
N SER A 5 -16.89 -6.52 -2.18
CA SER A 5 -17.55 -7.62 -2.89
C SER A 5 -17.31 -8.99 -2.26
N PHE A 6 -16.35 -9.11 -1.35
CA PHE A 6 -16.10 -10.36 -0.63
C PHE A 6 -17.06 -10.48 0.55
N GLU A 7 -18.02 -11.39 0.45
CA GLU A 7 -19.05 -11.59 1.46
C GLU A 7 -18.48 -12.32 2.70
N ILE A 8 -18.42 -11.63 3.84
CA ILE A 8 -17.87 -12.20 5.10
C ILE A 8 -18.98 -12.72 6.02
N GLU A 9 -20.19 -12.17 5.93
CA GLU A 9 -21.28 -12.39 6.89
C GLU A 9 -22.37 -13.39 6.45
N SER A 10 -22.28 -14.01 5.26
CA SER A 10 -23.36 -14.87 4.79
C SER A 10 -23.48 -16.15 5.63
N ALA A 11 -24.67 -16.37 6.20
CA ALA A 11 -25.04 -17.56 6.97
C ALA A 11 -25.36 -18.78 6.09
N VAL A 12 -25.12 -18.68 4.76
CA VAL A 12 -25.51 -19.69 3.79
C VAL A 12 -24.26 -20.24 3.12
N ALA A 13 -23.96 -21.52 3.41
CA ALA A 13 -22.76 -22.25 3.00
C ALA A 13 -22.61 -22.50 1.48
N THR A 14 -23.39 -21.84 0.62
CA THR A 14 -23.54 -22.23 -0.79
C THR A 14 -22.65 -21.46 -1.78
N SER A 15 -21.84 -20.51 -1.32
CA SER A 15 -20.84 -19.85 -2.18
C SER A 15 -19.65 -19.30 -1.39
N GLU A 16 -18.98 -20.15 -0.62
CA GLU A 16 -17.81 -19.73 0.14
C GLU A 16 -16.58 -19.60 -0.77
N SER A 17 -16.29 -18.37 -1.21
CA SER A 17 -15.06 -18.09 -1.95
C SER A 17 -13.83 -18.31 -1.03
N PRO A 18 -12.69 -18.76 -1.57
CA PRO A 18 -11.45 -18.88 -0.80
C PRO A 18 -11.08 -17.59 -0.07
N GLU A 19 -11.34 -16.43 -0.68
CA GLU A 19 -11.06 -15.10 -0.13
C GLU A 19 -11.88 -14.83 1.14
N SER A 20 -13.20 -15.08 1.11
CA SER A 20 -14.07 -14.92 2.27
C SER A 20 -13.64 -15.83 3.43
N ASN A 21 -13.21 -17.06 3.13
CA ASN A 21 -12.71 -18.00 4.13
C ASN A 21 -11.39 -17.55 4.77
N LEU A 22 -10.45 -17.02 3.97
CA LEU A 22 -9.20 -16.46 4.47
C LEU A 22 -9.42 -15.20 5.33
N LEU A 23 -10.36 -14.34 4.93
CA LEU A 23 -10.72 -13.15 5.70
C LEU A 23 -11.35 -13.51 7.04
N ARG A 24 -12.29 -14.47 7.08
CA ARG A 24 -12.84 -14.99 8.34
C ARG A 24 -11.75 -15.57 9.23
N LYS A 25 -10.81 -16.34 8.66
CA LYS A 25 -9.66 -16.87 9.41
C LYS A 25 -8.78 -15.74 9.98
N ALA A 26 -8.53 -14.68 9.21
CA ALA A 26 -7.79 -13.50 9.66
C ALA A 26 -8.47 -12.84 10.88
N ARG A 27 -9.78 -12.62 10.80
CA ARG A 27 -10.58 -12.04 11.89
C ARG A 27 -10.63 -12.95 13.11
N ASP A 28 -11.02 -14.20 12.93
CA ASP A 28 -11.40 -15.11 14.02
C ASP A 28 -10.19 -15.70 14.74
N LEU A 29 -9.09 -16.00 14.03
CA LEU A 29 -7.90 -16.60 14.64
C LEU A 29 -6.84 -15.57 15.05
N TYR A 30 -6.72 -14.47 14.30
CA TYR A 30 -5.65 -13.48 14.51
C TYR A 30 -6.16 -12.13 15.02
N GLY A 31 -7.47 -11.98 15.23
CA GLY A 31 -8.07 -10.74 15.71
C GLY A 31 -7.93 -9.58 14.72
N ALA A 32 -7.77 -9.87 13.43
CA ALA A 32 -7.61 -8.82 12.43
C ALA A 32 -8.89 -8.00 12.31
N VAL A 33 -8.75 -6.67 12.35
CA VAL A 33 -9.84 -5.74 12.04
C VAL A 33 -9.99 -5.65 10.53
N LEU A 34 -11.16 -6.06 10.02
CA LEU A 34 -11.45 -6.06 8.59
C LEU A 34 -12.25 -4.82 8.23
N GLU A 35 -11.73 -4.06 7.26
CA GLU A 35 -12.37 -2.84 6.74
C GLU A 35 -12.71 -3.05 5.26
N PRO A 36 -13.99 -3.08 4.86
CA PRO A 36 -14.39 -3.20 3.47
C PRO A 36 -14.09 -1.90 2.72
N ILE A 37 -13.55 -2.01 1.52
CA ILE A 37 -13.28 -0.88 0.63
C ILE A 37 -13.81 -1.14 -0.77
N VAL A 38 -14.07 -0.06 -1.50
CA VAL A 38 -14.26 -0.11 -2.95
C VAL A 38 -12.88 -0.04 -3.59
N VAL A 39 -12.54 -1.03 -4.41
CA VAL A 39 -11.26 -1.08 -5.13
C VAL A 39 -11.13 0.16 -6.01
N GLN A 40 -9.99 0.85 -5.89
CA GLN A 40 -9.71 2.05 -6.66
C GLN A 40 -9.03 1.64 -7.96
N LYS A 41 -9.75 1.79 -9.07
CA LYS A 41 -9.28 1.42 -10.41
C LYS A 41 -9.30 2.62 -11.33
N ARG A 42 -8.26 2.77 -12.15
CA ARG A 42 -8.24 3.68 -13.29
C ARG A 42 -8.07 2.90 -14.58
N ALA A 43 -8.51 3.49 -15.69
CA ALA A 43 -8.14 2.99 -17.01
C ALA A 43 -6.63 3.17 -17.18
N SER A 44 -5.91 2.07 -17.40
CA SER A 44 -4.47 2.06 -17.63
C SER A 44 -4.14 1.13 -18.79
N LYS A 45 -2.96 1.29 -19.37
CA LYS A 45 -2.50 0.39 -20.44
C LYS A 45 -2.10 -1.00 -19.93
N ASP A 46 -1.61 -1.08 -18.68
CA ASP A 46 -1.32 -2.34 -18.01
C ASP A 46 -2.42 -2.67 -16.98
N PRO A 47 -3.22 -3.72 -17.20
CA PRO A 47 -4.27 -4.12 -16.27
C PRO A 47 -3.72 -4.61 -14.93
N THR A 48 -2.44 -5.04 -14.88
CA THR A 48 -1.78 -5.56 -13.67
C THR A 48 -1.78 -4.52 -12.56
N TRP A 49 -1.50 -3.26 -12.92
CA TRP A 49 -1.31 -2.16 -11.96
C TRP A 49 -2.50 -1.20 -11.91
N ALA A 50 -3.57 -1.48 -12.67
CA ALA A 50 -4.77 -0.66 -12.74
C ALA A 50 -5.43 -0.41 -11.37
N GLU A 51 -5.24 -1.34 -10.44
CA GLU A 51 -5.84 -1.34 -9.10
C GLU A 51 -4.84 -0.96 -7.99
N SER A 52 -3.57 -0.68 -8.35
CA SER A 52 -2.49 -0.32 -7.42
C SER A 52 -2.83 0.92 -6.58
N TYR A 53 -3.63 1.84 -7.12
CA TYR A 53 -4.15 3.01 -6.41
C TYR A 53 -4.91 2.69 -5.12
N THR A 54 -5.41 1.46 -4.97
CA THR A 54 -6.11 1.02 -3.76
C THR A 54 -5.22 1.13 -2.51
N LYS A 55 -3.90 0.93 -2.62
CA LYS A 55 -2.99 1.08 -1.48
C LYS A 55 -2.96 2.50 -0.92
N LEU A 56 -3.29 3.50 -1.74
CA LEU A 56 -3.34 4.91 -1.34
C LEU A 56 -4.51 5.25 -0.41
N LEU A 57 -5.49 4.35 -0.27
CA LEU A 57 -6.53 4.47 0.77
C LEU A 57 -5.93 4.43 2.20
N ALA A 58 -4.70 3.95 2.36
CA ALA A 58 -3.97 3.99 3.62
C ALA A 58 -3.81 5.42 4.18
N PHE A 59 -3.73 6.45 3.32
CA PHE A 59 -3.67 7.85 3.76
C PHE A 59 -4.96 8.34 4.42
N ASN A 60 -6.09 7.66 4.17
CA ASN A 60 -7.39 7.98 4.77
C ASN A 60 -7.63 7.26 6.11
N GLN A 61 -6.73 6.38 6.55
CA GLN A 61 -6.85 5.62 7.80
C GLN A 61 -6.49 6.48 9.03
N THR A 62 -7.18 7.62 9.16
CA THR A 62 -6.88 8.69 10.13
C THR A 62 -7.19 8.35 11.58
N GLN A 63 -7.83 7.21 11.83
CA GLN A 63 -7.97 6.63 13.17
C GLN A 63 -6.65 6.09 13.73
N TYR A 64 -5.61 5.93 12.90
CA TYR A 64 -4.28 5.50 13.32
C TYR A 64 -3.28 6.64 13.19
N GLU A 65 -2.34 6.73 14.14
CA GLU A 65 -1.24 7.70 14.07
C GLU A 65 -0.21 7.32 12.99
N ARG A 66 -0.07 6.03 12.73
CA ARG A 66 0.88 5.47 11.78
C ARG A 66 0.33 4.19 11.15
N VAL A 67 0.52 4.05 9.85
CA VAL A 67 0.07 2.90 9.07
C VAL A 67 1.24 2.36 8.26
N ILE A 68 1.47 1.05 8.32
CA ILE A 68 2.41 0.37 7.45
C ILE A 68 1.60 -0.31 6.35
N SER A 69 1.79 0.14 5.11
CA SER A 69 1.24 -0.52 3.94
C SER A 69 2.26 -1.51 3.40
N LEU A 70 1.83 -2.75 3.17
CA LEU A 70 2.63 -3.82 2.58
C LEU A 70 1.98 -4.26 1.29
N ASP A 71 2.78 -4.56 0.27
CA ASP A 71 2.28 -5.16 -0.95
C ASP A 71 1.88 -6.62 -0.75
N SER A 72 0.90 -7.09 -1.52
CA SER A 72 0.29 -8.41 -1.31
C SER A 72 1.18 -9.59 -1.70
N ASP A 73 2.19 -9.35 -2.52
CA ASP A 73 3.19 -10.32 -2.97
C ASP A 73 4.47 -10.29 -2.12
N SER A 74 4.46 -9.57 -0.99
CA SER A 74 5.58 -9.50 -0.05
C SER A 74 5.59 -10.67 0.95
N THR A 75 6.80 -11.07 1.37
CA THR A 75 6.98 -12.05 2.46
C THR A 75 7.65 -11.37 3.66
N VAL A 76 6.97 -11.32 4.81
CA VAL A 76 7.50 -10.75 6.06
C VAL A 76 8.24 -11.83 6.84
N LEU A 77 9.54 -11.62 7.07
CA LEU A 77 10.42 -12.60 7.75
C LEU A 77 10.69 -12.28 9.22
N GLN A 78 10.52 -11.02 9.62
CA GLN A 78 10.82 -10.53 10.97
C GLN A 78 9.78 -9.47 11.39
N SER A 79 9.68 -9.21 12.71
CA SER A 79 8.90 -8.07 13.21
C SER A 79 9.50 -6.76 12.67
N MET A 80 8.62 -5.79 12.43
CA MET A 80 8.96 -4.45 11.95
C MET A 80 8.42 -3.37 12.89
N ASP A 81 8.25 -3.70 14.18
CA ASP A 81 7.61 -2.83 15.16
C ASP A 81 8.37 -1.50 15.33
N GLU A 82 9.69 -1.51 15.10
CA GLU A 82 10.52 -0.32 15.13
C GLU A 82 10.08 0.75 14.12
N LEU A 83 9.42 0.36 13.02
CA LEU A 83 8.87 1.31 12.04
C LEU A 83 7.78 2.19 12.66
N PHE A 84 7.10 1.71 13.71
CA PHE A 84 6.12 2.52 14.44
C PHE A 84 6.75 3.63 15.29
N PHE A 85 8.07 3.64 15.48
CA PHE A 85 8.78 4.62 16.31
C PHE A 85 9.65 5.60 15.50
N LEU A 86 9.59 5.54 14.16
CA LEU A 86 10.29 6.49 13.29
C LEU A 86 9.91 7.96 13.61
N PRO A 87 10.80 8.93 13.32
CA PRO A 87 10.45 10.34 13.38
C PRO A 87 9.17 10.67 12.59
N LYS A 88 8.47 11.74 12.97
CA LYS A 88 7.27 12.18 12.26
C LYS A 88 7.62 12.59 10.83
N ALA A 89 6.99 11.93 9.86
CA ALA A 89 7.10 12.22 8.44
C ALA A 89 5.78 11.80 7.77
N PRO A 90 5.29 12.52 6.74
CA PRO A 90 4.10 12.10 6.00
C PRO A 90 4.25 10.69 5.42
N VAL A 91 5.44 10.38 4.92
CA VAL A 91 5.82 9.09 4.32
C VAL A 91 7.25 8.74 4.71
N ALA A 92 7.48 7.47 5.08
CA ALA A 92 8.78 6.83 5.04
C ALA A 92 8.75 5.65 4.07
N ILE A 93 9.74 5.57 3.18
CA ILE A 93 9.70 4.69 2.01
C ILE A 93 11.11 4.26 1.58
N PRO A 94 11.33 3.03 1.10
CA PRO A 94 12.60 2.63 0.53
C PRO A 94 12.84 3.27 -0.84
N ARG A 95 14.10 3.18 -1.29
CA ARG A 95 14.48 3.52 -2.67
C ARG A 95 14.41 2.28 -3.55
N SER A 96 14.05 2.46 -4.81
CA SER A 96 14.14 1.43 -5.85
C SER A 96 15.59 1.18 -6.24
N TYR A 97 16.34 0.48 -5.39
CA TYR A 97 17.79 0.30 -5.54
C TYR A 97 18.19 -0.48 -6.81
N TRP A 98 17.25 -1.23 -7.40
CA TRP A 98 17.44 -2.00 -8.64
C TRP A 98 17.34 -1.14 -9.91
N LEU A 99 16.85 0.10 -9.80
CA LEU A 99 16.78 1.03 -10.93
C LEU A 99 18.06 1.88 -10.99
N PRO A 100 18.39 2.44 -12.17
CA PRO A 100 19.44 3.44 -12.28
C PRO A 100 19.25 4.55 -11.25
N GLN A 101 20.32 4.86 -10.53
CA GLN A 101 20.32 5.88 -9.48
C GLN A 101 20.66 7.28 -10.03
N ASP A 102 20.56 7.46 -11.35
CA ASP A 102 20.65 8.77 -11.98
C ASP A 102 19.50 9.65 -11.48
N GLU A 103 19.75 10.94 -11.26
CA GLU A 103 18.69 11.84 -10.78
C GLU A 103 17.54 11.92 -11.80
N PRO A 104 16.27 11.81 -11.34
CA PRO A 104 15.85 11.74 -9.94
C PRO A 104 15.82 10.31 -9.35
N VAL A 105 16.27 10.18 -8.09
CA VAL A 105 16.16 8.95 -7.30
C VAL A 105 14.71 8.50 -7.20
N LYS A 106 14.46 7.23 -7.50
CA LYS A 106 13.12 6.63 -7.45
C LYS A 106 12.86 5.93 -6.11
N VAL A 107 11.64 6.08 -5.61
CA VAL A 107 11.14 5.40 -4.40
C VAL A 107 10.31 4.18 -4.77
N SER A 108 10.24 3.23 -3.84
CA SER A 108 9.60 1.92 -4.04
C SER A 108 8.32 1.78 -3.19
N SER A 109 7.24 1.20 -3.72
CA SER A 109 5.91 1.18 -3.08
C SER A 109 5.54 -0.16 -2.42
N GLN A 110 6.50 -1.07 -2.26
CA GLN A 110 6.31 -2.38 -1.66
C GLN A 110 6.05 -2.30 -0.15
N LEU A 111 6.76 -1.39 0.53
CA LEU A 111 6.59 -1.10 1.95
C LEU A 111 6.57 0.41 2.16
N ILE A 112 5.51 0.91 2.81
CA ILE A 112 5.33 2.35 3.02
C ILE A 112 4.84 2.60 4.43
N VAL A 113 5.56 3.42 5.17
CA VAL A 113 5.10 3.93 6.47
C VAL A 113 4.45 5.28 6.25
N ILE A 114 3.18 5.41 6.61
CA ILE A 114 2.36 6.58 6.36
C ILE A 114 1.96 7.18 7.69
N GLN A 115 2.02 8.52 7.79
CA GLN A 115 1.32 9.27 8.83
C GLN A 115 0.00 9.80 8.24
N PRO A 116 -1.13 9.12 8.46
CA PRO A 116 -2.37 9.43 7.78
C PRO A 116 -2.89 10.82 8.15
N SER A 117 -3.43 11.54 7.17
CA SER A 117 -4.15 12.79 7.43
C SER A 117 -5.08 13.13 6.27
N LYS A 118 -6.20 13.80 6.57
CA LYS A 118 -7.13 14.28 5.55
C LYS A 118 -6.45 15.19 4.51
N LYS A 119 -5.48 16.00 4.95
CA LYS A 119 -4.71 16.90 4.08
C LYS A 119 -3.85 16.13 3.09
N GLU A 120 -3.06 15.16 3.58
CA GLU A 120 -2.22 14.34 2.70
C GLU A 120 -3.07 13.45 1.80
N PHE A 121 -4.17 12.89 2.30
CA PHE A 121 -5.10 12.12 1.47
C PHE A 121 -5.67 12.95 0.31
N ALA A 122 -6.12 14.18 0.57
CA ALA A 122 -6.58 15.08 -0.49
C ALA A 122 -5.48 15.42 -1.50
N ARG A 123 -4.23 15.60 -1.05
CA ARG A 123 -3.06 15.84 -1.92
C ARG A 123 -2.79 14.62 -2.82
N VAL A 124 -2.85 13.41 -2.25
CA VAL A 124 -2.69 12.16 -2.99
C VAL A 124 -3.82 11.97 -4.00
N GLN A 125 -5.09 12.17 -3.61
CA GLN A 125 -6.23 12.10 -4.54
C GLN A 125 -6.11 13.08 -5.70
N LYS A 126 -5.61 14.29 -5.46
CA LYS A 126 -5.35 15.27 -6.53
C LYS A 126 -4.27 14.78 -7.50
N ALA A 127 -3.21 14.16 -7.00
CA ALA A 127 -2.17 13.58 -7.84
C ALA A 127 -2.71 12.41 -8.67
N ILE A 128 -3.49 11.51 -8.06
CA ILE A 128 -4.18 10.41 -8.76
C ILE A 128 -5.08 10.95 -9.87
N ALA A 129 -5.88 11.98 -9.59
CA ALA A 129 -6.77 12.58 -10.60
C ALA A 129 -6.02 13.22 -11.78
N SER A 130 -4.74 13.57 -11.59
CA SER A 130 -3.88 14.20 -12.59
C SER A 130 -2.92 13.21 -13.27
N ALA A 131 -2.87 11.95 -12.84
CA ALA A 131 -1.94 10.95 -13.38
C ALA A 131 -2.36 10.52 -14.79
N GLY A 132 -1.36 10.27 -15.65
CA GLY A 132 -1.54 9.77 -17.01
C GLY A 132 -1.88 8.27 -17.06
N ASP A 133 -2.10 7.76 -18.28
CA ASP A 133 -2.53 6.38 -18.51
C ASP A 133 -1.46 5.31 -18.21
N ASP A 134 -0.20 5.73 -18.13
CA ASP A 134 0.96 4.90 -17.81
C ASP A 134 1.49 5.16 -16.39
N ASP A 135 0.81 6.02 -15.62
CA ASP A 135 1.17 6.30 -14.22
C ASP A 135 0.45 5.34 -13.29
N TYR A 136 1.19 4.78 -12.34
CA TYR A 136 0.67 3.91 -11.29
C TYR A 136 1.01 4.48 -9.91
N ASP A 137 0.90 3.66 -8.86
CA ASP A 137 1.22 4.06 -7.49
C ASP A 137 2.63 4.66 -7.36
N MET A 138 3.63 4.03 -7.98
CA MET A 138 5.03 4.45 -7.96
C MET A 138 5.24 5.86 -8.51
N GLU A 139 4.59 6.22 -9.61
CA GLU A 139 4.67 7.56 -10.22
C GLU A 139 4.05 8.61 -9.29
N ILE A 140 2.93 8.29 -8.63
CA ILE A 140 2.34 9.16 -7.61
C ILE A 140 3.32 9.38 -6.44
N PHE A 141 3.94 8.32 -5.93
CA PHE A 141 4.91 8.44 -4.83
C PHE A 141 6.16 9.22 -5.25
N ASN A 142 6.70 8.95 -6.44
CA ASN A 142 7.84 9.69 -6.98
C ASN A 142 7.51 11.17 -7.15
N SER A 143 6.34 11.50 -7.69
CA SER A 143 5.89 12.89 -7.88
C SER A 143 5.73 13.65 -6.57
N LEU A 144 5.17 13.00 -5.55
CA LEU A 144 4.82 13.67 -4.29
C LEU A 144 5.93 13.66 -3.23
N TYR A 145 6.78 12.63 -3.21
CA TYR A 145 7.58 12.30 -2.02
C TYR A 145 9.06 12.01 -2.27
N LYS A 146 9.55 11.89 -3.52
CA LYS A 146 10.96 11.56 -3.81
C LYS A 146 12.00 12.45 -3.07
N ASP A 147 11.67 13.72 -2.88
CA ASP A 147 12.57 14.73 -2.27
C ASP A 147 12.23 15.03 -0.79
N SER A 148 11.16 14.43 -0.24
CA SER A 148 10.65 14.78 1.10
C SER A 148 10.34 13.60 2.02
N ALA A 149 10.34 12.38 1.49
CA ALA A 149 10.15 11.18 2.30
C ALA A 149 11.33 10.92 3.23
N LEU A 150 11.04 10.33 4.38
CA LEU A 150 12.05 9.68 5.19
C LEU A 150 12.49 8.40 4.47
N ILE A 151 13.77 8.27 4.15
CA ILE A 151 14.26 7.10 3.39
C ILE A 151 14.52 5.92 4.32
N LEU A 152 13.89 4.78 4.01
CA LEU A 152 14.12 3.52 4.70
C LEU A 152 15.30 2.74 4.07
N PRO A 153 16.10 2.02 4.87
CA PRO A 153 17.15 1.16 4.34
C PRO A 153 16.54 -0.04 3.60
N HIS A 154 16.83 -0.17 2.30
CA HIS A 154 16.24 -1.23 1.46
C HIS A 154 16.58 -2.64 1.96
N ARG A 155 17.83 -2.94 2.35
CA ARG A 155 18.23 -4.31 2.72
C ARG A 155 17.37 -4.99 3.78
N THR A 156 16.84 -4.21 4.73
CA THR A 156 16.03 -4.75 5.83
C THR A 156 14.56 -4.86 5.45
N TYR A 157 14.06 -3.94 4.63
CA TYR A 157 12.62 -3.73 4.45
C TYR A 157 12.10 -4.00 3.03
N ASP A 158 13.00 -4.07 2.04
CA ASP A 158 12.65 -4.17 0.64
C ASP A 158 13.78 -4.89 -0.13
N LEU A 159 13.61 -6.20 -0.32
CA LEU A 159 14.54 -7.05 -1.05
C LEU A 159 13.78 -7.83 -2.12
N LEU A 160 14.10 -7.56 -3.39
CA LEU A 160 13.58 -8.33 -4.50
C LEU A 160 14.30 -9.69 -4.55
N THR A 161 13.53 -10.77 -4.44
CA THR A 161 14.04 -12.16 -4.42
C THR A 161 13.96 -12.84 -5.80
N GLN A 162 13.28 -12.22 -6.77
CA GLN A 162 13.24 -12.66 -8.16
C GLN A 162 13.17 -11.43 -9.08
N VAL A 163 13.98 -11.43 -10.15
CA VAL A 163 13.85 -10.49 -11.26
C VAL A 163 13.03 -11.21 -12.33
N LEU A 164 11.86 -10.68 -12.68
CA LEU A 164 11.09 -11.16 -13.83
C LEU A 164 11.79 -10.77 -15.14
#